data_AF-A0A1V2C5B3-F1
#
_entry.id   AF-A0A1V2C5B3-F1
#
_cell.length_a   1.000
_cell.length_b   1.000
_cell.length_c   1.000
_cell.angle_alpha   90.00
_cell.angle_beta   90.00
_cell.angle_gamma   90.00
#
_symmetry.space_group_name_H-M   'P 1'
#
loop_
_entity.id
_entity.type
_entity.pdbx_description
1 polymer ?
#
loop_
_entity_poly.entity_id
_entity_poly.type
_entity_poly.pdbx_seq_one_letter_code
_entity_poly.pdbx_strand_id
1 'polypeptide(L)'
;MKITLQIIMLIFMSSVYAQENDVKSIRTTNKIKTKYGDLIVSQSTGNGTKFTQISSFIHFFEDCEVQKETVYVNFNIDSDCLISSYEMDKKGKSNCAITTIKNFCDELIYIMKKENLINVFDKSGCFRLPFTIQSSQE
;
A
#
# COMPACT_ATOMS: atom_id res chain seq x y z
N MET A 1 -35.23 -12.10 -7.90
CA MET A 1 -34.20 -11.97 -6.84
C MET A 1 -32.86 -11.77 -7.54
N LYS A 2 -32.44 -10.52 -7.74
CA LYS A 2 -31.14 -10.22 -8.36
C LYS A 2 -30.08 -10.45 -7.29
N ILE A 3 -29.27 -11.50 -7.47
CA ILE A 3 -28.04 -11.68 -6.70
C ILE A 3 -27.08 -10.63 -7.26
N THR A 4 -26.98 -9.48 -6.58
CA THR A 4 -25.97 -8.47 -6.89
C THR A 4 -24.63 -9.05 -6.51
N LEU A 5 -23.95 -9.64 -7.49
CA LEU A 5 -22.58 -10.08 -7.35
C LEU A 5 -21.74 -8.79 -7.24
N GLN A 6 -21.43 -8.36 -6.02
CA GLN A 6 -20.45 -7.30 -5.78
C GLN A 6 -19.10 -7.79 -6.33
N ILE A 7 -18.74 -7.36 -7.53
CA ILE A 7 -17.42 -7.60 -8.07
C ILE A 7 -16.51 -6.55 -7.46
N ILE A 8 -15.94 -6.89 -6.29
CA ILE A 8 -14.90 -6.09 -5.64
C ILE A 8 -13.68 -6.10 -6.58
N MET A 9 -13.38 -4.96 -7.19
CA MET A 9 -12.17 -4.80 -8.00
C MET A 9 -10.95 -4.92 -7.07
N LEU A 10 -10.27 -6.07 -7.13
CA LEU A 10 -9.09 -6.41 -6.35
C LEU A 10 -7.84 -6.17 -7.18
N ILE A 11 -7.08 -5.15 -6.84
CA ILE A 11 -5.81 -4.86 -7.50
C ILE A 11 -4.67 -5.34 -6.60
N PHE A 12 -3.86 -6.28 -7.09
CA PHE A 12 -2.66 -6.79 -6.41
C PHE A 12 -1.45 -5.97 -6.86
N MET A 13 -0.89 -5.10 -6.01
CA MET A 13 0.35 -4.39 -6.28
C MET A 13 1.42 -4.84 -5.29
N SER A 14 2.63 -5.14 -5.74
CA SER A 14 3.77 -5.47 -4.87
C SER A 14 5.04 -4.73 -5.31
N SER A 15 5.77 -4.17 -4.35
CA SER A 15 7.13 -3.66 -4.52
C SER A 15 8.09 -4.45 -3.62
N VAL A 16 9.32 -4.70 -4.08
CA VAL A 16 10.36 -5.42 -3.33
C VAL A 16 11.54 -4.48 -3.10
N TYR A 17 11.95 -4.34 -1.84
CA TYR A 17 13.12 -3.58 -1.38
C TYR A 17 14.09 -4.54 -0.68
N ALA A 18 15.40 -4.46 -0.94
CA ALA A 18 16.42 -5.34 -0.35
C ALA A 18 17.59 -4.53 0.26
N GLN A 19 18.10 -4.92 1.43
CA GLN A 19 19.25 -4.27 2.11
C GLN A 19 20.04 -5.26 3.00
N GLU A 20 21.39 -5.26 2.96
CA GLU A 20 22.30 -6.20 3.66
C GLU A 20 22.66 -5.84 5.13
N ASN A 21 22.61 -6.82 6.05
CA ASN A 21 23.63 -7.28 7.03
C ASN A 21 23.14 -8.37 8.04
N ASP A 22 24.09 -9.19 8.53
CA ASP A 22 24.12 -10.61 9.00
C ASP A 22 23.09 -11.29 9.97
N VAL A 23 22.91 -12.61 9.72
CA VAL A 23 22.35 -13.82 10.43
C VAL A 23 20.93 -13.85 11.08
N LYS A 24 20.17 -14.91 10.67
CA LYS A 24 18.85 -15.48 11.08
C LYS A 24 17.66 -15.15 10.16
N SER A 25 17.02 -16.20 9.63
CA SER A 25 15.77 -16.07 8.84
C SER A 25 14.58 -15.85 9.76
N ILE A 26 14.20 -14.58 9.89
CA ILE A 26 12.97 -14.14 10.55
C ILE A 26 12.07 -13.60 9.45
N ARG A 27 10.81 -14.06 9.41
CA ARG A 27 9.77 -13.51 8.54
C ARG A 27 8.69 -12.88 9.41
N THR A 28 8.46 -11.59 9.21
CA THR A 28 7.37 -10.84 9.84
C THR A 28 6.43 -10.34 8.74
N THR A 29 5.12 -10.53 8.91
CA THR A 29 4.11 -9.98 8.01
C THR A 29 3.17 -9.10 8.83
N ASN A 30 3.18 -7.81 8.55
CA ASN A 30 2.22 -6.85 9.07
C ASN A 30 1.13 -6.61 8.03
N LYS A 31 -0.14 -6.74 8.44
CA LYS A 31 -1.30 -6.42 7.60
C LYS A 31 -2.11 -5.32 8.27
N ILE A 32 -2.19 -4.17 7.61
CA ILE A 32 -2.97 -3.02 8.07
C ILE A 32 -4.21 -2.91 7.19
N LYS A 33 -5.38 -3.00 7.82
CA LYS A 33 -6.66 -2.96 7.13
C LYS A 33 -7.26 -1.57 7.20
N THR A 34 -7.67 -1.03 6.06
CA THR A 34 -8.45 0.21 5.93
C THR A 34 -9.82 -0.14 5.35
N LYS A 35 -10.77 0.80 5.35
CA LYS A 35 -12.06 0.57 4.67
C LYS A 35 -11.94 0.58 3.15
N TYR A 36 -10.86 1.16 2.63
CA TYR A 36 -10.56 1.21 1.20
C TYR A 36 -9.67 0.07 0.72
N GLY A 37 -9.24 -0.82 1.62
CA GLY A 37 -8.40 -1.97 1.30
C GLY A 37 -7.24 -2.16 2.28
N ASP A 38 -6.22 -2.91 1.88
CA ASP A 38 -5.20 -3.42 2.80
C ASP A 38 -3.78 -3.03 2.36
N LEU A 39 -2.92 -2.69 3.33
CA LEU A 39 -1.47 -2.68 3.15
C LEU A 39 -0.87 -3.93 3.82
N ILE A 40 -0.01 -4.64 3.10
CA ILE A 40 0.73 -5.79 3.60
C ILE A 40 2.22 -5.49 3.48
N VAL A 41 2.92 -5.49 4.62
CA VAL A 41 4.37 -5.34 4.70
C VAL A 41 4.94 -6.68 5.16
N SER A 42 5.62 -7.38 4.27
CA SER A 42 6.32 -8.64 4.57
C SER A 42 7.81 -8.38 4.59
N GLN A 43 8.43 -8.65 5.72
CA GLN A 43 9.86 -8.51 5.93
C GLN A 43 10.44 -9.89 6.12
N SER A 44 11.50 -10.21 5.39
CA SER A 44 12.29 -11.42 5.60
C SER A 44 13.76 -11.06 5.69
N THR A 45 14.54 -11.90 6.37
CA THR A 45 16.00 -11.78 6.38
C THR A 45 16.59 -13.07 5.80
N GLY A 46 17.39 -12.99 4.74
CA GLY A 46 18.02 -14.14 4.09
C GLY A 46 19.48 -13.83 3.79
N ASN A 47 20.40 -14.66 4.29
CA ASN A 47 21.85 -14.45 4.16
C ASN A 47 22.32 -13.06 4.61
N GLY A 48 21.73 -12.53 5.68
CA GLY A 48 21.98 -11.17 6.16
C GLY A 48 21.22 -10.09 5.38
N THR A 49 20.69 -10.37 4.20
CA THR A 49 19.89 -9.39 3.47
C THR A 49 18.46 -9.35 3.98
N LYS A 50 18.04 -8.20 4.49
CA LYS A 50 16.65 -7.87 4.75
C LYS A 50 15.93 -7.57 3.44
N PHE A 51 14.82 -8.24 3.21
CA PHE A 51 13.92 -7.99 2.10
C PHE A 51 12.59 -7.50 2.66
N THR A 52 12.17 -6.32 2.23
CA THR A 52 10.87 -5.75 2.55
C THR A 52 10.02 -5.77 1.29
N GLN A 53 8.99 -6.61 1.28
CA GLN A 53 7.96 -6.63 0.26
C GLN A 53 6.75 -5.85 0.76
N ILE A 54 6.35 -4.84 0.01
CA ILE A 54 5.19 -4.00 0.34
C ILE A 54 4.17 -4.21 -0.75
N SER A 55 2.99 -4.66 -0.35
CA SER A 55 1.86 -4.85 -1.24
C SER A 55 0.64 -4.08 -0.77
N SER A 56 -0.16 -3.60 -1.71
CA SER A 56 -1.43 -2.93 -1.41
C SER A 56 -2.56 -3.47 -2.24
N PHE A 57 -3.73 -3.54 -1.63
CA PHE A 57 -5.01 -3.85 -2.25
C PHE A 57 -5.92 -2.66 -2.02
N ILE A 58 -6.42 -2.05 -3.09
CA ILE A 58 -7.39 -0.96 -2.99
C ILE A 58 -8.68 -1.39 -3.66
N HIS A 59 -9.79 -1.13 -2.98
CA HIS A 59 -11.15 -1.30 -3.48
C HIS A 59 -11.61 0.03 -4.06
N PHE A 60 -11.88 0.04 -5.36
CA PHE A 60 -12.49 1.18 -6.05
C PHE A 60 -14.00 0.98 -6.12
N PHE A 61 -14.76 2.08 -6.07
CA PHE A 61 -16.22 2.05 -6.24
C PHE A 61 -16.59 1.72 -7.70
N GLU A 62 -17.74 1.08 -7.92
CA GLU A 62 -18.16 0.60 -9.25
C GLU A 62 -18.31 1.72 -10.29
N ASP A 63 -18.66 2.93 -9.86
CA ASP A 63 -18.85 4.10 -10.72
C ASP A 63 -17.54 4.81 -11.11
N CYS A 64 -16.40 4.25 -10.69
CA CYS A 64 -15.09 4.78 -11.03
C CYS A 64 -14.75 4.39 -12.46
N GLU A 65 -14.86 5.31 -13.42
CA GLU A 65 -14.43 5.06 -14.80
C GLU A 65 -12.89 4.88 -14.82
N VAL A 66 -12.44 3.63 -14.87
CA VAL A 66 -11.02 3.27 -14.82
C VAL A 66 -10.47 3.20 -16.24
N GLN A 67 -9.67 4.20 -16.62
CA GLN A 67 -8.69 4.03 -17.70
C GLN A 67 -7.43 3.38 -17.11
N LYS A 68 -6.80 2.46 -17.87
CA LYS A 68 -5.56 1.79 -17.47
C LYS A 68 -4.49 2.83 -17.12
N GLU A 69 -4.21 2.95 -15.83
CA GLU A 69 -3.39 4.04 -15.30
C GLU A 69 -2.61 3.57 -14.08
N THR A 70 -1.32 3.92 -14.00
CA THR A 70 -0.53 3.75 -12.77
C THR A 70 -0.36 5.10 -12.08
N VAL A 71 -0.78 5.16 -10.82
CA VAL A 71 -0.54 6.28 -9.92
C VAL A 71 0.57 5.89 -8.97
N TYR A 72 1.64 6.68 -8.91
CA TYR A 72 2.71 6.45 -7.95
C TYR A 72 2.50 7.29 -6.71
N VAL A 73 2.67 6.66 -5.55
CA VAL A 73 2.64 7.32 -4.25
C VAL A 73 3.98 7.10 -3.57
N ASN A 74 4.62 8.20 -3.18
CA ASN A 74 5.84 8.21 -2.38
C ASN A 74 5.43 8.36 -0.91
N PHE A 75 5.64 7.32 -0.12
CA PHE A 75 5.37 7.33 1.32
C PHE A 75 6.64 7.70 2.08
N ASN A 76 6.50 8.57 3.07
CA ASN A 76 7.57 8.92 3.99
C ASN A 76 7.40 8.16 5.30
N ILE A 77 8.47 7.48 5.72
CA ILE A 77 8.57 6.72 6.96
C ILE A 77 9.36 7.54 7.97
N ASP A 78 8.73 7.83 9.11
CA ASP A 78 9.35 8.59 10.20
C ASP A 78 10.35 7.75 11.03
N SER A 79 10.90 8.36 12.08
CA SER A 79 11.83 7.72 13.01
C SER A 79 11.22 6.57 13.79
N ASP A 80 9.90 6.53 13.94
CA ASP A 80 9.18 5.45 14.62
C ASP A 80 8.89 4.27 13.66
N CYS A 81 9.41 4.37 12.44
CA CYS A 81 9.25 3.40 11.37
C CYS A 81 7.79 3.19 10.96
N LEU A 82 7.03 4.30 10.89
CA LEU A 82 5.64 4.36 10.46
C LEU A 82 5.45 5.33 9.29
N ILE A 83 4.40 5.12 8.51
CA ILE A 83 4.03 6.05 7.45
C ILE A 83 3.53 7.34 8.11
N SER A 84 4.25 8.43 7.87
CA SER A 84 3.96 9.75 8.46
C SER A 84 3.27 10.69 7.47
N SER A 85 3.61 10.58 6.19
CA SER A 85 3.03 11.38 5.10
C SER A 85 3.20 10.67 3.76
N TYR A 86 2.58 11.23 2.71
CA TYR A 86 2.70 10.73 1.35
C TYR A 86 2.61 11.86 0.32
N GLU A 87 3.20 11.63 -0.85
CA GLU A 87 3.08 12.48 -2.03
C GLU A 87 2.67 11.64 -3.25
N MET A 88 1.75 12.16 -4.05
CA MET A 88 1.30 11.50 -5.29
C MET A 88 1.90 12.18 -6.52
N ASP A 89 2.39 11.40 -7.48
CA ASP A 89 3.01 11.93 -8.71
C ASP A 89 2.02 12.67 -9.62
N LYS A 90 0.73 12.33 -9.58
CA LYS A 90 -0.31 12.99 -10.39
C LYS A 90 -0.94 14.17 -9.66
N LYS A 91 -0.34 15.35 -9.83
CA LYS A 91 -0.94 16.63 -9.48
C LYS A 91 -1.90 17.06 -10.60
N GLY A 92 -3.22 17.06 -10.35
CA GLY A 92 -4.18 17.86 -11.15
C GLY A 92 -5.29 17.15 -11.95
N LYS A 93 -5.35 15.81 -12.01
CA LYS A 93 -6.55 15.11 -12.53
C LYS A 93 -7.30 14.48 -11.36
N SER A 94 -8.32 15.15 -10.83
CA SER A 94 -9.16 14.57 -9.76
C SER A 94 -10.19 13.65 -10.39
N ASN A 95 -9.84 12.37 -10.57
CA ASN A 95 -10.81 11.32 -10.87
C ASN A 95 -11.10 10.50 -9.60
N CYS A 96 -12.19 9.74 -9.62
CA CYS A 96 -12.61 8.92 -8.49
C CYS A 96 -11.48 8.00 -7.96
N ALA A 97 -10.60 7.51 -8.85
CA ALA A 97 -9.52 6.61 -8.47
C ALA A 97 -8.44 7.31 -7.64
N ILE A 98 -8.02 8.51 -8.06
CA ILE A 98 -7.07 9.33 -7.29
C ILE A 98 -7.65 9.70 -5.92
N THR A 99 -8.94 10.05 -5.84
CA THR A 99 -9.62 10.30 -4.56
C THR A 99 -9.63 9.06 -3.66
N THR A 100 -9.86 7.87 -4.24
CA THR A 100 -9.87 6.61 -3.49
C THR A 100 -8.48 6.29 -2.93
N ILE A 101 -7.43 6.46 -3.73
CA ILE A 101 -6.03 6.27 -3.29
C ILE A 101 -5.69 7.26 -2.17
N LYS A 102 -6.08 8.53 -2.29
CA LYS A 102 -5.88 9.52 -1.21
C LYS A 102 -6.55 9.09 0.08
N ASN A 103 -7.83 8.72 0.02
CA ASN A 103 -8.56 8.31 1.22
C ASN A 103 -7.98 7.05 1.85
N PHE A 104 -7.47 6.11 1.04
CA PHE A 104 -6.72 4.95 1.52
C PHE A 104 -5.45 5.39 2.28
N CYS A 105 -4.64 6.27 1.69
CA CYS A 105 -3.41 6.78 2.31
C CYS A 105 -3.68 7.54 3.63
N ASP A 106 -4.70 8.40 3.64
CA ASP A 106 -5.08 9.16 4.83
C ASP A 106 -5.55 8.24 5.97
N GLU A 107 -6.38 7.25 5.66
CA GLU A 107 -6.87 6.29 6.65
C GLU A 107 -5.76 5.35 7.14
N LEU A 108 -4.86 4.94 6.25
CA LEU A 108 -3.69 4.15 6.61
C LEU A 108 -2.82 4.85 7.65
N ILE A 109 -2.49 6.13 7.42
CA ILE A 109 -1.70 6.94 8.38
C ILE A 109 -2.46 7.08 9.70
N TYR A 110 -3.76 7.33 9.64
CA TYR A 110 -4.59 7.44 10.84
C TYR A 110 -4.59 6.15 11.67
N ILE A 111 -4.77 4.98 11.03
CA ILE A 111 -4.80 3.68 11.71
C ILE A 111 -3.43 3.37 12.33
N MET A 112 -2.34 3.57 11.59
CA MET A 112 -0.99 3.33 12.11
C MET A 112 -0.72 4.12 13.39
N LYS A 113 -1.13 5.40 13.42
CA LYS A 113 -1.02 6.25 14.62
C LYS A 113 -1.96 5.84 15.73
N LYS A 114 -3.23 5.55 15.42
CA LYS A 114 -4.27 5.21 16.40
C LYS A 114 -3.99 3.90 17.11
N GLU A 115 -3.56 2.89 16.37
CA GLU A 115 -3.25 1.56 16.92
C GLU A 115 -1.86 1.50 17.55
N ASN A 116 -1.12 2.62 17.56
CA ASN A 116 0.26 2.70 18.04
C ASN A 116 1.12 1.56 17.49
N LEU A 117 0.95 1.29 16.19
CA LEU A 117 1.82 0.35 15.50
C LEU A 117 3.23 0.93 15.58
N ILE A 118 4.23 0.11 15.88
CA ILE A 118 5.63 0.51 15.91
C ILE A 118 6.43 -0.52 15.15
N ASN A 119 7.51 -0.10 14.49
CA ASN A 119 8.38 -1.00 13.72
C ASN A 119 7.63 -1.83 12.65
N VAL A 120 6.60 -1.24 12.02
CA VAL A 120 5.94 -1.84 10.85
C VAL A 120 6.94 -1.93 9.69
N PHE A 121 7.76 -0.89 9.56
CA PHE A 121 8.94 -0.84 8.70
C PHE A 121 10.20 -1.05 9.54
N ASP A 122 11.30 -1.44 8.87
CA ASP A 122 12.58 -1.72 9.51
C ASP A 122 13.49 -0.49 9.64
N LYS A 123 13.15 0.60 8.95
CA LYS A 123 13.88 1.89 9.00
C LYS A 123 13.02 3.05 8.51
N SER A 124 13.42 4.27 8.88
CA SER A 124 12.94 5.53 8.30
C SER A 124 13.40 5.71 6.85
N GLY A 125 12.71 6.55 6.09
CA GLY A 125 13.05 6.90 4.71
C GLY A 125 11.84 6.96 3.80
N CYS A 126 12.04 6.92 2.49
CA CYS A 126 10.93 6.98 1.53
C CYS A 126 10.86 5.70 0.71
N PHE A 127 9.63 5.24 0.43
CA PHE A 127 9.40 4.19 -0.56
C PHE A 127 8.28 4.61 -1.51
N ARG A 128 8.37 4.12 -2.76
CA ARG A 128 7.41 4.44 -3.82
C ARG A 128 6.59 3.20 -4.13
N LEU A 129 5.26 3.32 -4.04
CA LEU A 129 4.34 2.24 -4.35
C LEU A 129 3.53 2.58 -5.62
N PRO A 130 3.56 1.72 -6.65
CA PRO A 130 2.68 1.87 -7.81
C PRO A 130 1.28 1.35 -7.47
N PHE A 131 0.27 2.18 -7.72
CA PHE A 131 -1.15 1.80 -7.72
C PHE A 131 -1.61 1.72 -9.17
N THR A 132 -1.61 0.51 -9.73
CA THR A 132 -2.07 0.28 -11.10
C THR A 132 -3.56 0.05 -11.10
N ILE A 133 -4.31 0.98 -11.67
CA ILE A 133 -5.76 0.94 -11.78
C ILE A 133 -6.08 0.28 -13.13
N GLN A 134 -6.71 -0.89 -13.10
CA GLN A 134 -7.12 -1.65 -14.29
C GLN A 134 -8.56 -2.12 -14.09
N SER A 135 -9.39 -1.99 -15.13
CA SER A 135 -10.71 -2.62 -15.15
C SER A 135 -10.55 -4.14 -15.16
N SER A 136 -11.39 -4.86 -14.42
CA SER A 136 -11.41 -6.33 -14.37
C SER A 136 -11.94 -7.02 -15.64
N GLN A 137 -11.79 -6.37 -16.80
CA GLN A 137 -12.22 -6.86 -18.11
C GLN A 137 -11.03 -6.90 -19.06
N GLU A 138 -10.26 -7.99 -18.98
CA GLU A 138 -9.54 -8.61 -20.10
C GLU A 138 -9.75 -10.13 -20.01
#